data_AF-A0A453MWN2-F1
#
_entry.id   AF-A0A453MWN2-F1
#
_cell.length_a   1.000
_cell.length_b   1.000
_cell.length_c   1.000
_cell.angle_alpha   90.00
_cell.angle_beta   90.00
_cell.angle_gamma   90.00
#
_symmetry.space_group_name_H-M   'P 1'
#
loop_
_entity.id
_entity.type
_entity.pdbx_description
1 polymer ?
#
loop_
_entity_poly.entity_id
_entity_poly.type
_entity_poly.pdbx_seq_one_letter_code
_entity_poly.pdbx_strand_id
1 'polypeptide(L)'
;GDGGRISFSNDSKLHDEAGETLHLEAMSIFDMGNKLLENIRKVNFTGASGQVQFDASGDLIHPAYDIINIIRNGMRTVGFWSNYSGLLSTISPEALYSKPPNTSLANQHLYDVIWPGETAQRPRGWVFPSNAKELKIGVPNRFSFKEFVTEDNGTGSIKGYCIDVFTQALSLLPYPVSYKFIPFGSGTENPNYDKLIHMVESNEFDAAIGDIAITMSRTVTIDFTQPFIETGLVILAPVKKHIKTSWAFLQPFTLEMWCVTGLFFLIVGVVVWVLEHRINEDFRGPPSQQIITIFW
;
A
#
# COMPACT_ATOMS: atom_id res chain seq x y z
N GLY A 1 -21.82 2.57 -65.17
CA GLY A 1 -20.80 1.84 -65.94
C GLY A 1 -19.91 2.86 -66.59
N ASP A 2 -18.71 3.03 -66.04
CA ASP A 2 -17.65 3.86 -66.59
C ASP A 2 -16.70 2.89 -67.29
N GLY A 3 -16.51 3.02 -68.60
CA GLY A 3 -15.66 2.13 -69.39
C GLY A 3 -14.21 2.24 -68.92
N GLY A 4 -13.79 1.29 -68.08
CA GLY A 4 -12.55 1.36 -67.30
C GLY A 4 -11.29 1.34 -68.16
N ARG A 5 -10.70 2.52 -68.38
CA ARG A 5 -9.26 2.64 -68.70
C ARG A 5 -8.48 2.30 -67.43
N ILE A 6 -7.84 1.13 -67.44
CA ILE A 6 -6.90 0.70 -66.41
C ILE A 6 -5.60 1.48 -66.66
N SER A 7 -5.12 2.23 -65.65
CA SER A 7 -3.86 2.98 -65.71
C SER A 7 -3.00 2.70 -64.49
N PHE A 8 -1.69 2.81 -64.69
CA PHE A 8 -0.68 2.60 -63.66
C PHE A 8 0.35 3.73 -63.70
N SER A 9 0.78 4.18 -62.52
CA SER A 9 1.83 5.19 -62.34
C SER A 9 3.00 4.64 -61.53
N ASN A 10 4.20 5.18 -61.72
CA ASN A 10 5.36 4.77 -60.92
C ASN A 10 5.31 5.44 -59.53
N ASP A 11 5.62 4.69 -58.48
CA ASP A 11 5.75 5.24 -57.13
C ASP A 11 7.11 5.90 -56.96
N SER A 12 7.14 7.22 -56.76
CA SER A 12 8.38 7.97 -56.53
C SER A 12 9.00 7.74 -55.15
N LYS A 13 8.32 7.01 -54.25
CA LYS A 13 8.81 6.67 -52.90
C LYS A 13 9.58 5.36 -52.84
N LEU A 14 9.54 4.55 -53.89
CA LEU A 14 10.28 3.30 -53.98
C LEU A 14 11.65 3.56 -54.61
N HIS A 15 12.71 3.36 -53.82
CA HIS A 15 14.09 3.42 -54.27
C HIS A 15 14.78 2.10 -53.93
N ASP A 16 15.57 1.57 -54.86
CA ASP A 16 16.42 0.41 -54.57
C ASP A 16 17.57 0.86 -53.67
N GLU A 17 17.72 0.21 -52.50
CA GLU A 17 18.96 0.32 -51.73
C GLU A 17 20.06 -0.48 -52.45
N ALA A 18 21.23 0.14 -52.63
CA ALA A 18 22.30 -0.40 -53.46
C ALA A 18 22.81 -1.76 -52.94
N GLY A 19 22.46 -2.83 -53.65
CA GLY A 19 22.91 -4.19 -53.36
C GLY A 19 21.79 -5.23 -53.22
N GLU A 20 20.52 -4.82 -53.23
CA GLU A 20 19.39 -5.74 -53.18
C GLU A 20 18.96 -6.20 -54.58
N THR A 21 18.51 -7.46 -54.69
CA THR A 21 18.13 -8.12 -55.95
C THR A 21 16.69 -7.84 -56.40
N LEU A 22 15.96 -7.01 -55.66
CA LEU A 22 14.56 -6.72 -55.90
C LEU A 22 14.45 -5.34 -56.54
N HIS A 23 14.12 -5.29 -57.84
CA HIS A 23 13.89 -4.05 -58.60
C HIS A 23 12.56 -3.41 -58.22
N LEU A 24 12.49 -2.79 -57.04
CA LEU A 24 11.26 -2.17 -56.51
C LEU A 24 10.91 -0.89 -57.27
N GLU A 25 11.89 -0.25 -57.90
CA GLU A 25 11.75 0.90 -58.80
C GLU A 25 10.92 0.61 -60.07
N ALA A 26 10.78 -0.67 -60.45
CA ALA A 26 9.97 -1.10 -61.59
C ALA A 26 8.50 -1.36 -61.22
N MET A 27 8.12 -1.26 -59.93
CA MET A 27 6.75 -1.46 -59.49
C MET A 27 5.88 -0.24 -59.81
N SER A 28 4.69 -0.51 -60.34
CA SER A 28 3.71 0.52 -60.67
C SER A 28 2.48 0.40 -59.77
N ILE A 29 1.96 1.55 -59.33
CA ILE A 29 0.74 1.68 -58.54
C ILE A 29 -0.45 1.74 -59.48
N PHE A 30 -1.49 0.99 -59.15
CA PHE A 30 -2.78 1.10 -59.82
C PHE A 30 -3.50 2.39 -59.39
N ASP A 31 -3.65 3.35 -60.32
CA ASP A 31 -4.20 4.68 -60.02
C ASP A 31 -5.64 4.62 -59.49
N MET A 32 -6.39 3.61 -59.91
CA MET A 32 -7.78 3.38 -59.51
C MET A 32 -7.90 2.54 -58.23
N GLY A 33 -6.78 2.29 -57.53
CA GLY A 33 -6.74 1.49 -56.29
C GLY A 33 -7.65 2.05 -55.19
N ASN A 34 -7.70 3.36 -55.00
CA ASN A 34 -8.59 3.99 -54.00
C ASN A 34 -10.07 3.80 -54.34
N LYS A 35 -10.45 3.91 -55.63
CA LYS A 35 -11.83 3.68 -56.08
C LYS A 35 -12.22 2.21 -55.96
N LEU A 36 -11.28 1.30 -56.22
CA LEU A 36 -11.47 -0.14 -55.99
C LEU A 36 -11.64 -0.44 -54.51
N LEU A 37 -10.81 0.11 -53.63
CA LEU A 37 -10.93 -0.05 -52.18
C LEU A 37 -12.27 0.47 -51.66
N GLU A 38 -12.72 1.63 -52.14
CA GLU A 38 -14.02 2.19 -51.79
C GLU A 38 -15.17 1.26 -52.23
N ASN A 39 -15.07 0.67 -53.43
CA ASN A 39 -16.03 -0.31 -53.90
C ASN A 39 -16.01 -1.59 -53.05
N ILE A 40 -14.83 -2.10 -52.67
CA ILE A 40 -14.66 -3.29 -51.80
C ILE A 40 -15.27 -3.05 -50.41
N ARG A 41 -15.05 -1.87 -49.81
CA ARG A 41 -15.62 -1.51 -48.51
C ARG A 41 -17.15 -1.40 -48.53
N LYS A 42 -17.73 -1.07 -49.69
CA LYS A 42 -19.19 -0.98 -49.89
C LYS A 42 -19.85 -2.33 -50.23
N VAL A 43 -19.09 -3.42 -50.38
CA VAL A 43 -19.67 -4.72 -50.70
C VAL A 43 -20.49 -5.20 -49.49
N ASN A 44 -21.67 -5.73 -49.80
CA ASN A 44 -22.55 -6.38 -48.85
C ASN A 44 -23.04 -7.69 -49.47
N PHE A 45 -22.53 -8.81 -48.98
CA PHE A 45 -22.88 -10.14 -49.49
C PHE A 45 -22.84 -11.19 -48.39
N THR A 46 -23.49 -12.32 -48.63
CA THR A 46 -23.44 -13.48 -47.73
C THR A 46 -22.42 -14.47 -48.25
N GLY A 47 -21.37 -14.73 -47.48
CA GLY A 47 -20.33 -15.71 -47.76
C GLY A 47 -20.52 -17.00 -46.96
N ALA A 48 -19.54 -17.91 -47.04
CA ALA A 48 -19.56 -19.17 -46.29
C ALA A 48 -19.42 -19.00 -44.77
N SER A 49 -18.92 -17.84 -44.30
CA SER A 49 -18.78 -17.48 -42.89
C SER A 49 -19.93 -16.60 -42.37
N GLY A 50 -20.97 -16.38 -43.17
CA GLY A 50 -22.07 -15.46 -42.88
C GLY A 50 -21.98 -14.14 -43.63
N GLN A 51 -22.63 -13.10 -43.09
CA GLN A 51 -22.69 -11.80 -43.74
C GLN A 51 -21.33 -11.09 -43.72
N VAL A 52 -20.87 -10.63 -44.88
CA VAL A 52 -19.63 -9.88 -45.04
C VAL A 52 -19.95 -8.43 -45.36
N GLN A 53 -19.64 -7.56 -44.40
CA GLN A 53 -19.80 -6.11 -44.50
C GLN A 53 -18.68 -5.43 -43.71
N PHE A 54 -18.15 -4.32 -44.21
CA PHE A 54 -17.05 -3.59 -43.57
C PHE A 54 -17.50 -2.24 -43.02
N ASP A 55 -16.86 -1.79 -41.94
CA ASP A 55 -17.04 -0.45 -41.39
C ASP A 55 -16.16 0.59 -42.12
N ALA A 56 -16.16 1.84 -41.63
CA ALA A 56 -15.36 2.92 -42.22
C ALA A 56 -13.83 2.70 -42.08
N SER A 57 -13.41 1.94 -41.07
CA SER A 57 -12.01 1.60 -40.79
C SER A 57 -11.53 0.45 -41.70
N GLY A 58 -12.45 -0.40 -42.16
CA GLY A 58 -12.17 -1.59 -42.96
C GLY A 58 -12.31 -2.90 -42.16
N ASP A 59 -12.89 -2.85 -40.96
CA ASP A 59 -13.11 -4.01 -40.11
C ASP A 59 -14.46 -4.67 -40.41
N LEU A 60 -14.54 -5.98 -40.22
CA LEU A 60 -15.77 -6.74 -40.45
C LEU A 60 -16.84 -6.37 -39.41
N ILE A 61 -18.03 -5.99 -39.88
CA ILE A 61 -19.19 -5.72 -39.04
C ILE A 61 -19.79 -7.05 -38.57
N HIS A 62 -20.00 -7.17 -37.25
CA HIS A 62 -20.49 -8.38 -36.58
C HIS A 62 -19.65 -9.64 -36.85
N PRO A 63 -18.37 -9.67 -36.44
CA PRO A 63 -17.58 -10.88 -36.53
C PRO A 63 -18.15 -11.96 -35.60
N ALA A 64 -18.08 -13.20 -36.07
CA ALA A 64 -18.40 -14.37 -35.28
C ALA A 64 -17.24 -15.37 -35.31
N TYR A 65 -17.03 -16.05 -34.20
CA TYR A 65 -15.93 -16.98 -34.00
C TYR A 65 -16.42 -18.31 -33.45
N ASP A 66 -15.84 -19.38 -33.97
CA ASP A 66 -16.04 -20.74 -33.47
C ASP A 66 -15.09 -20.97 -32.29
N ILE A 67 -15.65 -21.23 -31.11
CA ILE A 67 -14.88 -21.55 -29.92
C ILE A 67 -14.68 -23.06 -29.87
N ILE A 68 -13.43 -23.46 -29.91
CA ILE A 68 -13.02 -24.86 -30.08
C ILE A 68 -12.20 -25.31 -28.89
N ASN A 69 -12.49 -26.52 -28.39
CA ASN A 69 -11.70 -27.17 -27.36
C ASN A 69 -10.87 -28.29 -27.99
N ILE A 70 -9.55 -28.20 -27.85
CA ILE A 70 -8.59 -29.16 -28.39
C ILE A 70 -8.25 -30.18 -27.30
N ILE A 71 -8.53 -31.45 -27.55
CA ILE A 71 -8.37 -32.55 -26.59
C ILE A 71 -7.44 -33.60 -27.19
N ARG A 72 -6.19 -33.65 -26.71
CA ARG A 72 -5.14 -34.56 -27.18
C ARG A 72 -4.92 -34.43 -28.70
N ASN A 73 -5.56 -35.27 -29.51
CA ASN A 73 -5.46 -35.27 -30.98
C ASN A 73 -6.80 -34.99 -31.67
N GLY A 74 -7.85 -34.66 -30.92
CA GLY A 74 -9.18 -34.33 -31.42
C GLY A 74 -9.54 -32.88 -31.11
N MET A 75 -10.51 -32.35 -31.85
CA MET A 75 -11.07 -31.03 -31.64
C MET A 75 -12.59 -31.15 -31.50
N ARG A 76 -13.18 -30.36 -30.60
CA ARG A 76 -14.63 -30.22 -30.50
C ARG A 76 -15.03 -28.75 -30.46
N THR A 77 -16.11 -28.38 -31.13
CA THR A 77 -16.67 -27.03 -31.03
C THR A 77 -17.51 -26.92 -29.75
N VAL A 78 -17.21 -25.93 -28.92
CA VAL A 78 -17.90 -25.64 -27.65
C VAL A 78 -19.12 -24.74 -27.88
N GLY A 79 -18.98 -23.81 -28.82
CA GLY A 79 -20.04 -22.90 -29.23
C GLY A 79 -19.50 -21.78 -30.11
N PHE A 80 -20.36 -20.83 -30.40
CA PHE A 80 -20.09 -19.66 -31.23
C PHE A 80 -20.12 -18.41 -30.38
N TRP A 81 -19.16 -17.52 -30.57
CA TRP A 81 -19.21 -16.18 -30.00
C TRP A 81 -19.44 -15.17 -31.12
N SER A 82 -20.30 -14.18 -30.90
CA SER A 82 -20.42 -13.04 -31.79
C SER A 82 -20.54 -11.75 -31.00
N ASN A 83 -20.08 -10.66 -31.60
CA ASN A 83 -20.21 -9.33 -30.99
C ASN A 83 -21.68 -8.90 -30.81
N TYR A 84 -22.60 -9.48 -31.58
CA TYR A 84 -24.03 -9.18 -31.50
C TYR A 84 -24.69 -9.76 -30.24
N SER A 85 -24.34 -10.99 -29.83
CA SER A 85 -24.86 -11.59 -28.60
C SER A 85 -24.05 -11.19 -27.36
N GLY A 86 -22.77 -10.84 -27.53
CA GLY A 86 -21.83 -10.57 -26.43
C GLY A 86 -21.52 -11.80 -25.56
N LEU A 87 -22.07 -12.97 -25.91
CA LEU A 87 -22.07 -14.20 -25.14
C LEU A 87 -21.81 -15.40 -26.04
N LEU A 88 -21.25 -16.45 -25.45
CA LEU A 88 -21.05 -17.76 -26.08
C LEU A 88 -22.40 -18.48 -26.22
N SER A 89 -22.76 -18.88 -27.44
CA SER A 89 -24.05 -19.50 -27.78
C SER A 89 -23.83 -20.82 -28.53
N THR A 90 -24.77 -21.77 -28.43
CA THR A 90 -24.77 -22.97 -29.28
C THR A 90 -25.47 -22.76 -30.62
N ILE A 91 -26.16 -21.62 -30.78
CA ILE A 91 -26.89 -21.26 -32.01
C ILE A 91 -25.90 -20.64 -32.99
N SER A 92 -26.01 -21.01 -34.27
CA SER A 92 -25.16 -20.45 -35.32
C SER A 92 -25.33 -18.92 -35.41
N PRO A 93 -24.26 -18.16 -35.72
CA PRO A 93 -24.31 -16.70 -35.84
C PRO A 93 -25.36 -16.20 -36.83
N GLU A 94 -25.56 -16.92 -37.94
CA GLU A 94 -26.53 -16.59 -38.99
C GLU A 94 -27.97 -16.53 -38.46
N ALA A 95 -28.35 -17.49 -37.62
CA ALA A 95 -29.67 -17.51 -36.98
C ALA A 95 -29.79 -16.47 -35.87
N LEU A 96 -28.68 -16.11 -35.20
CA LEU A 96 -28.65 -15.09 -34.16
C LEU A 96 -28.90 -13.69 -34.71
N TYR A 97 -28.37 -13.35 -35.89
CA TYR A 97 -28.59 -12.04 -36.51
C TYR A 97 -30.04 -11.80 -36.97
N SER A 98 -30.83 -12.87 -37.14
CA SER A 98 -32.23 -12.79 -37.55
C SER A 98 -33.22 -12.49 -36.40
N LYS A 99 -32.75 -12.54 -35.14
CA LYS A 99 -33.57 -12.41 -33.94
C LYS A 99 -33.02 -11.30 -33.04
N PRO A 100 -33.86 -10.66 -32.21
CA PRO A 100 -33.36 -9.71 -31.22
C PRO A 100 -32.36 -10.39 -30.26
N PRO A 101 -31.36 -9.65 -29.76
CA PRO A 101 -30.29 -10.23 -28.96
C PRO A 101 -30.87 -10.73 -27.63
N ASN A 102 -30.83 -12.06 -27.43
CA ASN A 102 -31.15 -12.68 -26.16
C ASN A 102 -29.88 -12.75 -25.31
N THR A 103 -29.81 -11.95 -24.26
CA THR A 103 -28.66 -11.86 -23.34
C THR A 103 -28.71 -12.87 -22.19
N SER A 104 -29.62 -13.84 -22.22
CA SER A 104 -29.76 -14.84 -21.16
C SER A 104 -28.92 -16.09 -21.42
N LEU A 105 -27.92 -16.32 -20.56
CA LEU A 105 -27.10 -17.53 -20.51
C LEU A 105 -27.87 -18.75 -19.98
N ALA A 106 -28.99 -18.55 -19.28
CA ALA A 106 -29.66 -19.62 -18.52
C ALA A 106 -30.22 -20.75 -19.40
N ASN A 107 -30.51 -20.46 -20.67
CA ASN A 107 -31.09 -21.42 -21.62
C ASN A 107 -30.05 -21.99 -22.60
N GLN A 108 -28.77 -21.62 -22.46
CA GLN A 108 -27.71 -22.06 -23.36
C GLN A 108 -26.93 -23.21 -22.70
N HIS A 109 -27.28 -24.43 -23.07
CA HIS A 109 -26.49 -25.62 -22.74
C HIS A 109 -25.25 -25.68 -23.62
N LEU A 110 -24.22 -24.91 -23.25
CA LEU A 110 -22.89 -25.04 -23.84
C LEU A 110 -22.36 -26.46 -23.60
N TYR A 111 -21.63 -27.00 -24.57
CA TYR A 111 -20.89 -28.24 -24.33
C TYR A 111 -19.89 -28.01 -23.20
N ASP A 112 -19.68 -29.03 -22.36
CA ASP A 112 -18.66 -28.96 -21.32
C ASP A 112 -17.30 -28.58 -21.93
N VAL A 113 -16.36 -28.10 -21.13
CA VAL A 113 -14.98 -27.82 -21.53
C VAL A 113 -14.07 -28.78 -20.77
N ILE A 114 -13.28 -29.58 -21.48
CA ILE A 114 -12.26 -30.46 -20.90
C ILE A 114 -11.00 -29.62 -20.78
N TRP A 115 -10.57 -29.40 -19.55
CA TRP A 115 -9.35 -28.69 -19.21
C TRP A 115 -8.14 -29.63 -19.29
N PRO A 116 -6.92 -29.08 -19.36
CA PRO A 116 -5.70 -29.87 -19.25
C PRO A 116 -5.75 -30.80 -18.03
N GLY A 117 -5.37 -32.08 -18.21
CA GLY A 117 -5.55 -33.12 -17.19
C GLY A 117 -6.85 -33.93 -17.32
N GLU A 118 -7.54 -33.82 -18.46
CA GLU A 118 -8.74 -34.61 -18.81
C GLU A 118 -9.92 -34.42 -17.85
N THR A 119 -10.05 -33.23 -17.25
CA THR A 119 -11.13 -32.91 -16.31
C THR A 119 -12.15 -31.95 -16.91
N ALA A 120 -13.45 -32.22 -16.71
CA ALA A 120 -14.53 -31.29 -17.04
C ALA A 120 -14.73 -30.21 -15.96
N GLN A 121 -14.14 -30.40 -14.77
CA GLN A 121 -14.22 -29.40 -13.71
C GLN A 121 -13.38 -28.18 -14.09
N ARG A 122 -14.03 -27.02 -14.13
CA ARG A 122 -13.32 -25.75 -14.34
C ARG A 122 -12.27 -25.58 -13.23
N PRO A 123 -10.98 -25.42 -13.56
CA PRO A 123 -9.97 -25.15 -12.56
C PRO A 123 -10.32 -23.85 -11.85
N ARG A 124 -10.23 -23.84 -10.52
CA ARG A 124 -10.17 -22.57 -9.77
C ARG A 124 -8.88 -21.90 -10.27
N GLY A 125 -8.96 -20.66 -10.76
CA GLY A 125 -7.91 -20.01 -11.55
C GLY A 125 -6.52 -20.00 -10.91
N TRP A 126 -6.10 -18.87 -10.37
CA TRP A 126 -4.80 -18.79 -9.70
C TRP A 126 -4.88 -19.47 -8.33
N VAL A 127 -4.37 -20.70 -8.23
CA VAL A 127 -4.24 -21.45 -6.97
C VAL A 127 -2.77 -21.45 -6.57
N PHE A 128 -2.46 -21.17 -5.30
CA PHE A 128 -1.11 -21.33 -4.79
C PHE A 128 -0.70 -22.80 -4.95
N PRO A 129 0.37 -23.11 -5.72
CA PRO A 129 0.80 -24.48 -5.90
C PRO A 129 1.19 -25.08 -4.55
N SER A 130 0.94 -26.38 -4.35
CA SER A 130 1.38 -27.09 -3.14
C SER A 130 2.90 -27.05 -2.94
N ASN A 131 3.65 -26.79 -4.02
CA ASN A 131 5.10 -26.58 -4.05
C ASN A 131 5.45 -25.08 -4.16
N ALA A 132 4.61 -24.20 -3.61
CA ALA A 132 4.86 -22.76 -3.64
C ALA A 132 6.20 -22.41 -2.99
N LYS A 133 6.94 -21.52 -3.66
CA LYS A 133 8.16 -20.91 -3.14
C LYS A 133 7.84 -20.33 -1.76
N GLU A 134 8.61 -20.74 -0.76
CA GLU A 134 8.51 -20.21 0.59
C GLU A 134 8.78 -18.70 0.59
N LEU A 135 7.86 -17.94 1.17
CA LEU A 135 7.98 -16.48 1.26
C LEU A 135 9.14 -16.10 2.19
N LYS A 136 10.04 -15.27 1.70
CA LYS A 136 11.15 -14.68 2.44
C LYS A 136 10.69 -13.41 3.13
N ILE A 137 10.49 -13.47 4.43
CA ILE A 137 10.00 -12.34 5.21
C ILE A 137 11.16 -11.72 5.98
N GLY A 138 11.51 -10.48 5.63
CA GLY A 138 12.53 -9.70 6.32
C GLY A 138 12.02 -9.17 7.67
N VAL A 139 12.81 -9.34 8.72
CA VAL A 139 12.41 -9.00 10.09
C VAL A 139 13.53 -8.20 10.77
N PRO A 140 13.29 -6.98 11.29
CA PRO A 140 14.35 -6.13 11.82
C PRO A 140 14.89 -6.68 13.15
N ASN A 141 16.17 -7.05 13.18
CA ASN A 141 16.86 -7.48 14.40
C ASN A 141 17.50 -6.26 15.09
N ARG A 142 16.76 -5.65 16.01
CA ARG A 142 17.13 -4.43 16.71
C ARG A 142 17.89 -4.68 18.01
N PHE A 143 18.72 -3.70 18.39
CA PHE A 143 19.29 -3.63 19.75
C PHE A 143 18.26 -3.17 20.79
N SER A 144 17.42 -2.18 20.44
CA SER A 144 16.38 -1.61 21.32
C SER A 144 14.99 -2.14 20.98
N PHE A 145 14.07 -2.10 21.96
CA PHE A 145 12.67 -2.51 21.79
C PHE A 145 12.50 -3.97 21.30
N LYS A 146 13.12 -4.91 22.02
CA LYS A 146 13.14 -6.34 21.68
C LYS A 146 11.78 -7.03 21.83
N GLU A 147 10.80 -6.35 22.43
CA GLU A 147 9.43 -6.83 22.62
C GLU A 147 8.67 -6.95 21.30
N PHE A 148 8.97 -6.08 20.32
CA PHE A 148 8.30 -6.12 19.02
C PHE A 148 8.78 -7.29 18.17
N VAL A 149 10.10 -7.47 18.13
CA VAL A 149 10.79 -8.48 17.34
C VAL A 149 12.16 -8.74 17.96
N THR A 150 12.51 -10.00 18.18
CA THR A 150 13.86 -10.41 18.54
C THR A 150 14.15 -11.84 18.07
N GLU A 151 15.42 -12.12 17.85
CA GLU A 151 15.91 -13.46 17.57
C GLU A 151 16.29 -14.15 18.89
N ASP A 152 15.75 -15.35 19.12
CA ASP A 152 16.10 -16.16 20.28
C ASP A 152 17.45 -16.85 20.03
N ASN A 153 18.49 -16.41 20.74
CA ASN A 153 19.86 -16.92 20.59
C ASN A 153 20.00 -18.43 20.88
N GLY A 154 19.05 -19.04 21.59
CA GLY A 154 19.10 -20.48 21.91
C GLY A 154 18.54 -21.38 20.81
N THR A 155 17.47 -20.95 20.16
CA THR A 155 16.73 -21.75 19.17
C THR A 155 16.86 -21.22 17.73
N GLY A 156 17.40 -20.01 17.55
CA GLY A 156 17.37 -19.29 16.27
C GLY A 156 15.95 -18.89 15.83
N SER A 157 14.96 -19.02 16.71
CA SER A 157 13.58 -18.70 16.38
C SER A 157 13.31 -17.22 16.58
N ILE A 158 12.66 -16.59 15.61
CA ILE A 158 12.24 -15.19 15.71
C ILE A 158 10.93 -15.13 16.49
N LYS A 159 10.87 -14.26 17.50
CA LYS A 159 9.73 -14.05 18.41
C LYS A 159 9.46 -12.57 18.59
N GLY A 160 8.27 -12.23 19.08
CA GLY A 160 7.89 -10.86 19.44
C GLY A 160 6.47 -10.52 18.98
N TYR A 161 5.96 -9.40 19.45
CA TYR A 161 4.58 -8.97 19.19
C TYR A 161 4.21 -8.97 17.70
N CYS A 162 5.10 -8.46 16.83
CA CYS A 162 4.80 -8.39 15.39
C CYS A 162 4.76 -9.78 14.73
N ILE A 163 5.52 -10.75 15.26
CA ILE A 163 5.53 -12.13 14.78
C ILE A 163 4.22 -12.83 15.17
N ASP A 164 3.77 -12.62 16.41
CA ASP A 164 2.52 -13.20 16.89
C ASP A 164 1.33 -12.66 16.09
N VAL A 165 1.27 -11.34 15.84
CA VAL A 165 0.21 -10.74 15.01
C VAL A 165 0.19 -11.35 13.61
N PHE A 166 1.35 -11.51 12.97
CA PHE A 166 1.44 -12.08 11.63
C PHE A 166 1.03 -13.55 11.59
N THR A 167 1.52 -14.37 12.52
CA THR A 167 1.18 -15.79 12.58
C THR A 167 -0.31 -16.00 12.86
N GLN A 168 -0.93 -15.17 13.71
CA GLN A 168 -2.38 -15.18 13.91
C GLN A 168 -3.13 -14.77 12.65
N ALA A 169 -2.68 -13.75 11.92
CA ALA A 169 -3.29 -13.36 10.65
C ALA A 169 -3.23 -14.49 9.61
N LEU A 170 -2.11 -15.22 9.53
CA LEU A 170 -1.99 -16.38 8.64
C LEU A 170 -2.92 -17.53 9.04
N SER A 171 -3.16 -17.75 10.33
CA SER A 171 -4.06 -18.83 10.79
C SER A 171 -5.52 -18.65 10.35
N LEU A 172 -5.91 -17.42 10.02
CA LEU A 172 -7.25 -17.08 9.52
C LEU A 172 -7.40 -17.30 8.01
N LEU A 173 -6.31 -17.55 7.28
CA LEU A 173 -6.37 -17.78 5.84
C LEU A 173 -6.95 -19.18 5.55
N PRO A 174 -7.82 -19.32 4.53
CA PRO A 174 -8.42 -20.60 4.16
C PRO A 174 -7.43 -21.54 3.43
N TYR A 175 -6.15 -21.18 3.35
CA TYR A 175 -5.09 -21.93 2.68
C TYR A 175 -3.77 -21.81 3.43
N PRO A 176 -2.91 -22.86 3.38
CA PRO A 176 -1.59 -22.81 4.00
C PRO A 176 -0.65 -21.89 3.22
N VAL A 177 0.11 -21.08 3.96
CA VAL A 177 1.18 -20.23 3.42
C VAL A 177 2.50 -20.70 3.99
N SER A 178 3.46 -21.05 3.12
CA SER A 178 4.83 -21.39 3.54
C SER A 178 5.69 -20.13 3.58
N TYR A 179 6.34 -19.87 4.70
CA TYR A 179 7.15 -18.68 4.92
C TYR A 179 8.34 -18.96 5.84
N LYS A 180 9.41 -18.19 5.66
CA LYS A 180 10.52 -18.10 6.61
C LYS A 180 10.80 -16.66 7.00
N PHE A 181 11.14 -16.49 8.26
CA PHE A 181 11.63 -15.21 8.77
C PHE A 181 13.14 -15.15 8.59
N ILE A 182 13.63 -14.01 8.10
CA ILE A 182 15.05 -13.74 7.90
C ILE A 182 15.39 -12.47 8.70
N PRO A 183 16.24 -12.57 9.74
CA PRO A 183 16.61 -11.42 10.53
C PRO A 183 17.45 -10.46 9.70
N PHE A 184 17.17 -9.17 9.84
CA PHE A 184 17.86 -8.08 9.15
C PHE A 184 18.50 -7.14 10.16
N GLY A 185 19.82 -7.05 10.13
CA GLY A 185 20.61 -6.24 11.07
C GLY A 185 21.55 -7.09 11.92
N SER A 186 22.37 -6.42 12.73
CA SER A 186 23.40 -7.06 13.56
C SER A 186 22.92 -7.41 14.97
N GLY A 187 21.74 -6.93 15.40
CA GLY A 187 21.22 -7.08 16.77
C GLY A 187 21.97 -6.25 17.84
N THR A 188 23.14 -5.72 17.51
CA THR A 188 23.98 -4.83 18.34
C THR A 188 23.67 -3.35 18.13
N GLU A 189 23.14 -3.01 16.96
CA GLU A 189 22.72 -1.66 16.57
C GLU A 189 21.33 -1.70 15.96
N ASN A 190 20.66 -0.55 15.88
CA ASN A 190 19.36 -0.46 15.22
C ASN A 190 19.53 -0.56 13.70
N PRO A 191 18.82 -1.48 13.02
CA PRO A 191 18.92 -1.67 11.58
C PRO A 191 18.40 -0.45 10.81
N ASN A 192 18.92 -0.26 9.60
CA ASN A 192 18.44 0.76 8.68
C ASN A 192 17.18 0.26 7.96
N TYR A 193 16.01 0.78 8.34
CA TYR A 193 14.72 0.42 7.77
C TYR A 193 14.58 0.79 6.29
N ASP A 194 15.24 1.86 5.83
CA ASP A 194 15.17 2.24 4.41
C ASP A 194 15.87 1.17 3.55
N LYS A 195 16.96 0.59 4.06
CA LYS A 195 17.62 -0.55 3.41
C LYS A 195 16.74 -1.80 3.43
N LEU A 196 16.04 -2.07 4.54
CA LEU A 196 15.08 -3.20 4.61
C LEU A 196 13.96 -3.04 3.57
N ILE A 197 13.45 -1.83 3.41
CA ILE A 197 12.39 -1.53 2.43
C ILE A 197 12.91 -1.68 1.00
N HIS A 198 14.12 -1.18 0.73
CA HIS A 198 14.75 -1.36 -0.59
C HIS A 198 14.98 -2.85 -0.92
N MET A 199 15.24 -3.71 0.08
CA MET A 199 15.34 -5.16 -0.13
C MET A 199 13.99 -5.81 -0.48
N VAL A 200 12.87 -5.26 0.01
CA VAL A 200 11.53 -5.66 -0.43
C VAL A 200 11.27 -5.18 -1.85
N GLU A 201 11.59 -3.93 -2.16
CA GLU A 201 11.47 -3.36 -3.52
C GLU A 201 12.28 -4.15 -4.55
N SER A 202 13.50 -4.58 -4.21
CA SER A 202 14.36 -5.37 -5.08
C SER A 202 14.01 -6.87 -5.12
N ASN A 203 12.88 -7.29 -4.54
CA ASN A 203 12.43 -8.69 -4.44
C ASN A 203 13.46 -9.64 -3.78
N GLU A 204 14.33 -9.12 -2.91
CA GLU A 204 15.22 -9.95 -2.09
C GLU A 204 14.44 -10.57 -0.92
N PHE A 205 13.56 -9.76 -0.33
CA PHE A 205 12.48 -10.18 0.55
C PHE A 205 11.14 -10.07 -0.17
N ASP A 206 10.26 -11.04 0.02
CA ASP A 206 8.89 -11.01 -0.53
C ASP A 206 7.97 -10.12 0.36
N ALA A 207 8.33 -9.92 1.64
CA ALA A 207 7.65 -9.01 2.57
C ALA A 207 8.58 -8.61 3.72
N ALA A 208 8.21 -7.57 4.47
CA ALA A 208 8.88 -7.20 5.73
C ALA A 208 7.89 -7.02 6.87
N ILE A 209 8.26 -7.46 8.08
CA ILE A 209 7.41 -7.41 9.28
C ILE A 209 8.21 -6.85 10.44
N GLY A 210 7.63 -5.87 11.13
CA GLY A 210 8.21 -5.27 12.32
C GLY A 210 7.48 -3.98 12.69
N ASP A 211 8.09 -3.21 13.56
CA ASP A 211 7.70 -1.84 13.94
C ASP A 211 8.09 -0.82 12.85
N ILE A 212 7.68 -1.09 11.61
CA ILE A 212 8.01 -0.27 10.44
C ILE A 212 7.04 0.92 10.37
N ALA A 213 7.56 2.13 10.57
CA ALA A 213 6.76 3.34 10.40
C ALA A 213 6.33 3.52 8.94
N ILE A 214 5.02 3.74 8.75
CA ILE A 214 4.42 4.07 7.45
C ILE A 214 4.64 5.56 7.19
N THR A 215 5.43 5.89 6.17
CA THR A 215 5.71 7.27 5.76
C THR A 215 5.34 7.47 4.29
N MET A 216 5.01 8.70 3.91
CA MET A 216 4.63 9.02 2.52
C MET A 216 5.71 8.63 1.50
N SER A 217 6.99 8.79 1.84
CA SER A 217 8.10 8.40 0.97
C SER A 217 8.14 6.90 0.70
N ARG A 218 7.77 6.07 1.68
CA ARG A 218 7.79 4.61 1.58
C ARG A 218 6.57 4.07 0.84
N THR A 219 5.40 4.69 1.03
CA THR A 219 4.14 4.28 0.38
C THR A 219 4.13 4.53 -1.13
N VAL A 220 5.03 5.36 -1.65
CA VAL A 220 5.20 5.55 -3.10
C VAL A 220 5.92 4.36 -3.75
N THR A 221 6.73 3.64 -2.96
CA THR A 221 7.61 2.58 -3.45
C THR A 221 7.10 1.17 -3.12
N ILE A 222 6.47 1.00 -1.96
CA ILE A 222 5.94 -0.29 -1.49
C ILE A 222 4.54 -0.14 -0.89
N ASP A 223 3.77 -1.22 -0.96
CA ASP A 223 2.46 -1.30 -0.33
C ASP A 223 2.57 -1.67 1.16
N PHE A 224 1.74 -1.05 1.99
CA PHE A 224 1.64 -1.33 3.41
C PHE A 224 0.27 -1.92 3.76
N THR A 225 0.26 -2.74 4.80
CA THR A 225 -0.98 -3.18 5.45
C THR A 225 -1.60 -2.03 6.24
N GLN A 226 -2.85 -2.22 6.68
CA GLN A 226 -3.45 -1.33 7.67
C GLN A 226 -2.60 -1.34 8.95
N PRO A 227 -2.29 -0.18 9.55
CA PRO A 227 -1.54 -0.13 10.80
C PRO A 227 -2.29 -0.89 11.89
N PHE A 228 -1.59 -1.80 12.57
CA PHE A 228 -2.13 -2.60 13.69
C PHE A 228 -1.74 -2.02 15.06
N ILE A 229 -0.92 -0.97 15.09
CA ILE A 229 -0.58 -0.20 16.29
C ILE A 229 -0.71 1.29 15.92
N GLU A 230 -1.50 2.02 16.69
CA GLU A 230 -1.51 3.47 16.62
C GLU A 230 -0.29 4.02 17.36
N THR A 231 0.50 4.85 16.68
CA THR A 231 1.61 5.56 17.31
C THR A 231 1.17 7.00 17.62
N GLY A 232 1.30 7.40 18.88
CA GLY A 232 1.08 8.77 19.33
C GLY A 232 2.41 9.42 19.71
N LEU A 233 2.67 10.64 19.21
CA LEU A 233 3.82 11.41 19.65
C LEU A 233 3.59 11.91 21.08
N VAL A 234 4.45 11.50 22.01
CA VAL A 234 4.40 11.94 23.41
C VAL A 234 5.72 12.58 23.80
N ILE A 235 5.65 13.71 24.51
CA ILE A 235 6.83 14.37 25.08
C ILE A 235 7.08 13.79 26.47
N LEU A 236 8.24 13.16 26.65
CA LEU A 236 8.71 12.75 27.97
C LEU A 236 9.58 13.87 28.54
N ALA A 237 9.11 14.50 29.62
CA ALA A 237 9.87 15.49 30.36
C ALA A 237 10.22 14.95 31.76
N PRO A 238 11.48 15.09 32.22
CA PRO A 238 11.83 14.67 33.56
C PRO A 238 11.08 15.53 34.58
N VAL A 239 10.29 14.87 35.43
CA VAL A 239 9.63 15.55 36.55
C VAL A 239 10.69 15.86 37.60
N LYS A 240 11.09 17.14 37.69
CA LYS A 240 11.87 17.62 38.82
C LYS A 240 10.96 17.63 40.05
N LYS A 241 11.21 16.73 41.00
CA LYS A 241 10.56 16.78 42.31
C LYS A 241 10.98 18.09 42.98
N HIS A 242 10.05 19.01 43.17
CA HIS A 242 10.30 20.16 44.04
C HIS A 242 10.50 19.65 45.46
N ILE A 243 11.75 19.68 45.94
CA ILE A 243 12.03 19.47 47.36
C ILE A 243 11.35 20.64 48.08
N LYS A 244 10.26 20.36 48.82
CA LYS A 244 9.66 21.33 49.73
C LYS A 244 10.64 21.53 50.87
N THR A 245 11.54 22.50 50.75
CA THR A 245 12.39 22.91 51.87
C THR A 245 11.48 23.50 52.95
N SER A 246 11.48 22.94 54.16
CA SER A 246 10.64 23.43 55.28
C SER A 246 10.87 24.89 55.64
N TRP A 247 11.99 25.47 55.19
CA TRP A 247 12.38 26.88 55.34
C TRP A 247 12.02 27.76 54.14
N ALA A 248 11.18 27.30 53.21
CA ALA A 248 10.74 28.10 52.07
C ALA A 248 10.06 29.41 52.47
N PHE A 249 9.52 29.51 53.70
CA PHE A 249 8.94 30.75 54.23
C PHE A 249 9.98 31.84 54.55
N LEU A 250 11.28 31.49 54.68
CA LEU A 250 12.37 32.47 54.85
C LEU A 250 12.93 32.96 53.52
N GLN A 251 12.66 32.24 52.42
CA GLN A 251 13.12 32.58 51.07
C GLN A 251 12.64 33.93 50.50
N PRO A 252 11.46 34.48 50.83
CA PRO A 252 11.00 35.73 50.21
C PRO A 252 11.75 36.98 50.69
N PHE A 253 12.47 36.94 51.82
CA PHE A 253 13.23 38.07 52.34
C PHE A 253 14.72 37.74 52.45
N THR A 254 15.57 38.73 52.17
CA THR A 254 17.02 38.61 52.41
C THR A 254 17.29 38.60 53.90
N LEU A 255 18.44 38.03 54.30
CA LEU A 255 18.87 38.01 55.70
C LEU A 255 18.96 39.43 56.30
N GLU A 256 19.33 40.42 55.48
CA GLU A 256 19.33 41.83 55.86
C GLU A 256 17.93 42.33 56.24
N MET A 257 16.90 42.00 55.45
CA MET A 257 15.52 42.38 55.74
C MET A 257 14.99 41.71 57.01
N TRP A 258 15.37 40.46 57.25
CA TRP A 258 15.07 39.77 58.52
C TRP A 258 15.75 40.45 59.71
N CYS A 259 17.02 40.85 59.57
CA CYS A 259 17.73 41.62 60.60
C CYS A 259 17.08 42.97 60.86
N VAL A 260 16.67 43.70 59.81
CA VAL A 260 15.96 44.99 59.93
C VAL A 260 14.61 44.80 60.62
N THR A 261 13.87 43.75 60.28
CA THR A 261 12.58 43.43 60.93
C THR A 261 12.76 43.09 62.40
N GLY A 262 13.77 42.28 62.74
CA GLY A 262 14.12 41.97 64.14
C GLY A 262 14.57 43.21 64.92
N LEU A 263 15.36 44.08 64.30
CA LEU A 263 15.79 45.35 64.89
C LEU A 263 14.60 46.29 65.13
N PHE A 264 13.68 46.39 64.17
CA PHE A 264 12.48 47.20 64.31
C PHE A 264 11.59 46.69 65.45
N PHE A 265 11.44 45.37 65.59
CA PHE A 265 10.71 44.76 66.71
C PHE A 265 11.32 45.12 68.06
N LEU A 266 12.65 45.08 68.18
CA LEU A 266 13.35 45.52 69.41
C LEU A 266 13.16 47.00 69.71
N ILE A 267 13.23 47.87 68.69
CA ILE A 267 13.01 49.32 68.87
C ILE A 267 11.59 49.59 69.35
N VAL A 268 10.58 48.95 68.74
CA VAL A 268 9.18 49.07 69.18
C VAL A 268 9.01 48.57 70.61
N GLY A 269 9.61 47.42 70.94
CA GLY A 269 9.59 46.87 72.31
C GLY A 269 10.21 47.82 73.34
N VAL A 270 11.33 48.49 73.02
CA VAL A 270 11.94 49.51 73.88
C VAL A 270 11.04 50.74 74.03
N VAL A 271 10.41 51.22 72.95
CA VAL A 271 9.49 52.37 73.00
C VAL A 271 8.28 52.06 73.87
N VAL A 272 7.66 50.89 73.68
CA VAL A 272 6.55 50.42 74.53
C VAL A 272 7.00 50.29 75.97
N TRP A 273 8.17 49.68 76.23
CA TRP A 273 8.73 49.58 77.57
C TRP A 273 8.90 50.95 78.23
N VAL A 274 9.48 51.95 77.55
CA VAL A 274 9.66 53.31 78.11
C VAL A 274 8.32 53.97 78.42
N LEU A 275 7.33 53.85 77.54
CA LEU A 275 6.01 54.45 77.73
C LEU A 275 5.24 53.78 78.87
N GLU A 276 5.24 52.45 78.92
CA GLU A 276 4.47 51.67 79.88
C GLU A 276 5.15 51.66 81.26
N HIS A 277 6.49 51.62 81.33
CA HIS A 277 7.26 51.71 82.59
C HIS A 277 7.01 53.02 83.35
N ARG A 278 6.61 54.08 82.65
CA ARG A 278 6.27 55.37 83.28
C ARG A 278 4.91 55.34 83.97
N ILE A 279 3.96 54.54 83.50
CA ILE A 279 2.54 54.60 83.90
C ILE A 279 2.10 53.36 84.69
N ASN A 280 2.68 52.19 84.40
CA ASN A 280 2.21 50.90 84.88
C ASN A 280 3.24 50.22 85.83
N GLU A 281 2.81 49.83 87.02
CA GLU A 281 3.68 49.30 88.08
C GLU A 281 4.21 47.88 87.76
N ASP A 282 3.52 47.13 86.91
CA ASP A 282 3.89 45.76 86.52
C ASP A 282 5.20 45.68 85.69
N PHE A 283 5.62 46.81 85.09
CA PHE A 283 6.86 46.91 84.32
C PHE A 283 8.07 47.37 85.15
N ARG A 284 7.98 47.38 86.49
CA ARG A 284 9.07 47.79 87.41
C ARG A 284 9.77 46.61 88.11
N GLY A 285 9.50 45.37 87.68
CA GLY A 285 10.11 44.15 88.22
C GLY A 285 11.60 43.95 87.88
N PRO A 286 12.25 42.89 88.41
CA PRO A 286 13.65 42.57 88.16
C PRO A 286 13.97 42.40 86.66
N PRO A 287 15.20 42.73 86.22
CA PRO A 287 15.55 42.85 84.80
C PRO A 287 15.32 41.57 83.98
N SER A 288 15.35 40.39 84.59
CA SER A 288 15.04 39.12 83.93
C SER A 288 13.56 38.95 83.56
N GLN A 289 12.64 39.57 84.30
CA GLN A 289 11.19 39.52 84.01
C GLN A 289 10.79 40.54 82.94
N GLN A 290 11.47 41.69 82.88
CA GLN A 290 11.21 42.74 81.88
C GLN A 290 11.62 42.32 80.46
N ILE A 291 12.65 41.47 80.32
CA ILE A 291 13.06 40.94 79.01
C ILE A 291 11.96 40.06 78.41
N ILE A 292 11.23 39.30 79.24
CA ILE A 292 10.14 38.43 78.77
C ILE A 292 8.95 39.27 78.26
N THR A 293 8.65 40.39 78.91
CA THR A 293 7.57 41.31 78.51
C THR A 293 7.86 42.10 77.24
N ILE A 294 9.12 42.23 76.83
CA ILE A 294 9.51 42.88 75.56
C ILE A 294 9.32 41.93 74.36
N PHE A 295 9.32 40.61 74.59
CA PHE A 295 9.18 39.58 73.57
C PHE A 295 7.78 38.93 73.50
N TRP A 296 6.83 39.40 74.30
CA TRP A 296 5.43 38.95 74.32
C TRP A 296 4.53 39.94 73.57
#